data_AF-A0A6N9RGH7-F1
#
_entry.id   AF-A0A6N9RGH7-F1
#
_cell.length_a   1.000
_cell.length_b   1.000
_cell.length_c   1.000
_cell.angle_alpha   90.00
_cell.angle_beta   90.00
_cell.angle_gamma   90.00
#
_symmetry.space_group_name_H-M   'P 1'
#
loop_
_entity.id
_entity.type
_entity.pdbx_description
1 polymer ?
#
loop_
_entity_poly.entity_id
_entity_poly.type
_entity_poly.pdbx_seq_one_letter_code
_entity_poly.pdbx_strand_id
1 'polypeptide(L)'
;MSAIAWNTHLGDVHGAFGHIAQALLAANDKPRWLVFLGDIDIDHLAFREVLAPLRHDFPATKVAFIHGNHDADSYAHWEMLHDCGDAVALHAQVTALDGVRVAGLGGHFMGRIWRPPAPAAFQNKHQAMHRGAYQWRGGQKPNP
;
A
#
# COMPACT_ATOMS: atom_id res chain seq x y z
N MET A 1 -18.42 26.08 0.21
CA MET A 1 -18.94 24.74 -0.13
C MET A 1 -17.78 23.76 -0.04
N SER A 2 -17.79 22.86 0.95
CA SER A 2 -16.77 21.83 1.09
C SER A 2 -17.06 20.76 0.03
N ALA A 3 -16.34 20.84 -1.10
CA ALA A 3 -16.30 19.71 -2.01
C ALA A 3 -15.60 18.58 -1.26
N ILE A 4 -16.34 17.50 -0.99
CA ILE A 4 -15.74 16.23 -0.59
C ILE A 4 -14.74 15.91 -1.69
N ALA A 5 -13.45 15.98 -1.38
CA ALA A 5 -12.41 15.52 -2.26
C ALA A 5 -12.66 14.02 -2.48
N TRP A 6 -13.07 13.63 -3.69
CA TRP A 6 -13.31 12.22 -3.98
C TRP A 6 -11.96 11.50 -4.02
N ASN A 7 -11.80 10.54 -3.12
CA ASN A 7 -10.67 9.62 -3.11
C ASN A 7 -11.03 8.42 -3.98
N THR A 8 -10.20 8.08 -4.94
CA THR A 8 -10.36 6.85 -5.73
C THR A 8 -9.55 5.74 -5.09
N HIS A 9 -10.16 4.58 -4.88
CA HIS A 9 -9.54 3.42 -4.28
C HIS A 9 -9.28 2.36 -5.37
N LEU A 10 -8.07 1.80 -5.39
CA LEU A 10 -7.57 0.91 -6.44
C LEU A 10 -7.03 -0.36 -5.79
N GLY A 11 -7.54 -1.53 -6.13
CA GLY A 11 -7.00 -2.82 -5.66
C GLY A 11 -6.52 -3.67 -6.84
N ASP A 12 -5.75 -4.72 -6.56
CA ASP A 12 -5.34 -5.75 -7.52
C ASP A 12 -4.71 -5.17 -8.80
N VAL A 13 -3.80 -4.20 -8.63
CA VAL A 13 -3.21 -3.47 -9.75
C VAL A 13 -2.27 -4.36 -10.55
N HIS A 14 -1.55 -5.27 -9.90
CA HIS A 14 -0.65 -6.25 -10.52
C HIS A 14 0.25 -5.66 -11.62
N GLY A 15 0.90 -4.52 -11.34
CA GLY A 15 1.76 -3.80 -12.27
C GLY A 15 1.05 -3.11 -13.45
N ALA A 16 -0.26 -3.24 -13.59
CA ALA A 16 -1.01 -2.83 -14.78
C ALA A 16 -1.46 -1.36 -14.78
N PHE A 17 -0.58 -0.39 -14.54
CA PHE A 17 -0.97 1.02 -14.34
C PHE A 17 -1.67 1.73 -15.53
N GLY A 18 -1.61 1.15 -16.74
CA GLY A 18 -2.19 1.76 -17.95
C GLY A 18 -3.68 2.05 -17.84
N HIS A 19 -4.46 1.18 -17.19
CA HIS A 19 -5.91 1.39 -17.03
C HIS A 19 -6.21 2.53 -16.05
N ILE A 20 -5.37 2.74 -15.03
CA ILE A 20 -5.49 3.85 -14.09
C ILE A 20 -5.26 5.17 -14.82
N ALA A 21 -4.21 5.25 -15.65
CA ALA A 21 -3.91 6.44 -16.44
C ALA A 21 -5.06 6.78 -17.41
N GLN A 22 -5.61 5.78 -18.11
CA GLN A 22 -6.76 5.96 -18.99
C GLN A 22 -8.01 6.47 -18.23
N ALA A 23 -8.30 5.90 -17.07
CA ALA A 23 -9.41 6.33 -16.24
C ALA A 23 -9.25 7.78 -15.77
N LEU A 24 -8.04 8.17 -15.36
CA LEU A 24 -7.74 9.55 -14.98
C LEU A 24 -7.90 10.51 -16.15
N LEU A 25 -7.36 10.19 -17.33
CA LEU A 25 -7.51 11.01 -18.52
C LEU A 25 -8.98 11.22 -18.91
N ALA A 26 -9.81 10.18 -18.81
CA ALA A 26 -11.24 10.22 -19.13
C ALA A 26 -12.10 10.92 -18.06
N ALA A 27 -11.62 11.05 -16.82
CA ALA A 27 -12.39 11.66 -15.73
C ALA A 27 -12.50 13.19 -15.90
N ASN A 28 -13.72 13.74 -15.79
CA ASN A 28 -13.94 15.19 -15.82
C ASN A 28 -13.25 15.89 -14.63
N ASP A 29 -13.35 15.30 -13.45
CA ASP A 29 -12.69 15.77 -12.23
C ASP A 29 -11.62 14.77 -11.80
N LYS A 30 -10.42 15.28 -11.46
CA LYS A 30 -9.33 14.43 -10.98
C LYS A 30 -9.46 14.19 -9.47
N PRO A 31 -9.22 12.96 -9.00
CA PRO A 31 -9.27 12.67 -7.58
C PRO A 31 -8.14 13.42 -6.86
N ARG A 32 -8.37 13.81 -5.62
CA ARG A 32 -7.32 14.42 -4.80
C ARG A 32 -6.35 13.36 -4.26
N TRP A 33 -6.87 12.16 -4.00
CA TRP A 33 -6.08 11.00 -3.62
C TRP A 33 -6.40 9.80 -4.49
N LEU A 34 -5.36 9.11 -4.93
CA LEU A 34 -5.39 7.71 -5.32
C LEU A 34 -4.91 6.87 -4.15
N VAL A 35 -5.76 5.98 -3.66
CA VAL A 35 -5.47 5.08 -2.54
C VAL A 35 -5.36 3.65 -3.05
N PHE A 36 -4.14 3.13 -3.13
CA PHE A 36 -3.89 1.74 -3.52
C PHE A 36 -4.12 0.80 -2.34
N LEU A 37 -4.91 -0.25 -2.55
CA LEU A 37 -5.40 -1.19 -1.54
C LEU A 37 -4.66 -2.53 -1.60
N GLY A 38 -3.36 -2.48 -1.92
CA GLY A 38 -2.50 -3.64 -2.02
C GLY A 38 -2.49 -4.30 -3.39
N ASP A 39 -1.64 -5.33 -3.49
CA ASP A 39 -1.36 -6.12 -4.69
C ASP A 39 -1.02 -5.22 -5.89
N ILE A 40 -0.10 -4.29 -5.60
CA ILE A 40 0.49 -3.39 -6.59
C ILE A 40 1.47 -4.15 -7.47
N ASP A 41 2.19 -5.11 -6.88
CA ASP A 41 2.98 -6.17 -7.52
C ASP A 41 4.06 -5.61 -8.47
N ILE A 42 4.96 -4.80 -7.92
CA ILE A 42 6.08 -4.22 -8.65
C ILE A 42 7.41 -4.70 -8.06
N ASP A 43 8.35 -5.07 -8.92
CA ASP A 43 9.65 -5.64 -8.53
C ASP A 43 10.84 -5.17 -9.39
N HIS A 44 10.56 -4.45 -10.47
CA HIS A 44 11.51 -4.05 -11.50
C HIS A 44 11.81 -2.54 -11.51
N LEU A 45 10.94 -1.73 -10.89
CA LEU A 45 11.06 -0.27 -10.79
C LEU A 45 10.53 0.20 -9.44
N ALA A 46 11.18 1.21 -8.86
CA ALA A 46 10.72 1.80 -7.61
C ALA A 46 9.35 2.46 -7.80
N PHE A 47 8.50 2.43 -6.78
CA PHE A 47 7.15 2.97 -6.86
C PHE A 47 7.17 4.47 -7.21
N ARG A 48 8.16 5.23 -6.72
CA ARG A 48 8.34 6.64 -7.09
C ARG A 48 8.55 6.87 -8.59
N GLU A 49 9.15 5.89 -9.29
CA GLU A 49 9.42 5.93 -10.73
C GLU A 49 8.17 5.54 -11.51
N VAL A 50 7.48 4.50 -11.05
CA VAL A 50 6.17 4.10 -11.57
C VAL A 50 5.15 5.25 -11.47
N LEU A 51 5.18 6.02 -10.38
CA LEU A 51 4.32 7.17 -10.14
C LEU A 51 4.80 8.46 -10.83
N ALA A 52 5.99 8.50 -11.43
CA ALA A 52 6.54 9.73 -12.00
C ALA A 52 5.65 10.32 -13.12
N PRO A 53 5.11 9.53 -14.07
CA PRO A 53 4.18 10.05 -15.07
C PRO A 53 2.90 10.61 -14.45
N LEU A 54 2.32 9.91 -13.46
CA LEU A 54 1.14 10.38 -12.73
C LEU A 54 1.39 11.74 -12.09
N ARG A 55 2.53 11.91 -11.42
CA ARG A 55 2.90 13.18 -10.77
C ARG A 55 3.13 14.30 -11.78
N HIS A 56 3.65 13.97 -12.96
CA HIS A 56 3.86 14.94 -14.04
C HIS A 56 2.52 15.42 -14.63
N ASP A 57 1.66 14.47 -15.01
CA ASP A 57 0.40 14.76 -15.71
C ASP A 57 -0.70 15.30 -14.77
N PHE A 58 -0.68 14.87 -13.50
CA PHE A 58 -1.71 15.18 -12.51
C PHE A 58 -1.09 15.66 -11.18
N PRO A 59 -0.37 16.79 -11.14
CA PRO A 59 0.41 17.22 -9.97
C PRO A 59 -0.42 17.51 -8.71
N ALA A 60 -1.73 17.71 -8.84
CA ALA A 60 -2.64 17.90 -7.71
C ALA A 60 -3.15 16.57 -7.09
N THR A 61 -2.95 15.44 -7.78
CA THR A 61 -3.35 14.11 -7.33
C THR A 61 -2.25 13.52 -6.46
N LYS A 62 -2.57 13.22 -5.20
CA LYS A 62 -1.66 12.58 -4.25
C LYS A 62 -1.88 11.07 -4.24
N VAL A 63 -0.89 10.33 -3.75
CA VAL A 63 -0.96 8.87 -3.65
C VAL A 63 -0.80 8.44 -2.20
N ALA A 64 -1.65 7.51 -1.78
CA ALA A 64 -1.49 6.75 -0.56
C ALA A 64 -1.64 5.25 -0.86
N PHE A 65 -1.08 4.38 -0.03
CA PHE A 65 -1.16 2.95 -0.28
C PHE A 65 -1.07 2.11 0.99
N ILE A 66 -1.66 0.93 0.93
CA ILE A 66 -1.27 -0.22 1.74
C ILE A 66 -0.63 -1.26 0.82
N HIS A 67 0.30 -2.06 1.34
CA HIS A 67 0.80 -3.23 0.62
C HIS A 67 -0.20 -4.39 0.74
N GLY A 68 -0.28 -5.25 -0.27
CA GLY A 68 -1.00 -6.51 -0.28
C GLY A 68 -0.09 -7.67 0.13
N ASN A 69 -0.40 -8.88 -0.33
CA ASN A 69 0.44 -10.05 -0.10
C ASN A 69 1.50 -10.23 -1.18
N HIS A 70 1.17 -9.93 -2.44
CA HIS A 70 2.12 -10.04 -3.55
C HIS A 70 3.24 -9.00 -3.46
N ASP A 71 2.93 -7.83 -2.89
CA ASP A 71 3.90 -6.78 -2.55
C ASP A 71 4.98 -7.21 -1.53
N ALA A 72 4.84 -8.38 -0.91
CA ALA A 72 5.79 -8.93 0.06
C ALA A 72 6.25 -10.36 -0.29
N ASP A 73 6.01 -10.85 -1.50
CA ASP A 73 6.43 -12.19 -1.94
C ASP A 73 7.96 -12.33 -1.99
N SER A 74 8.66 -11.24 -2.32
CA SER A 74 10.11 -11.14 -2.27
C SER A 74 10.60 -9.82 -1.66
N TYR A 75 11.89 -9.79 -1.29
CA TYR A 75 12.51 -8.54 -0.82
C TYR A 75 12.51 -7.46 -1.90
N ALA A 76 12.64 -7.83 -3.18
CA ALA A 76 12.59 -6.89 -4.29
C ALA A 76 11.21 -6.22 -4.40
N HIS A 77 10.12 -6.99 -4.28
CA HIS A 77 8.75 -6.41 -4.28
C HIS A 77 8.59 -5.40 -3.15
N TRP A 78 9.04 -5.79 -1.95
CA TRP A 78 8.97 -4.93 -0.78
C TRP A 78 9.79 -3.64 -0.96
N GLU A 79 11.04 -3.76 -1.41
CA GLU A 79 11.96 -2.64 -1.58
C GLU A 79 11.47 -1.67 -2.66
N MET A 80 11.05 -2.19 -3.82
CA MET A 80 10.52 -1.38 -4.91
C MET A 80 9.25 -0.65 -4.51
N LEU A 81 8.32 -1.33 -3.82
CA LEU A 81 7.11 -0.67 -3.35
C LEU A 81 7.40 0.44 -2.32
N HIS A 82 8.30 0.20 -1.38
CA HIS A 82 8.55 1.16 -0.29
C HIS A 82 9.52 2.28 -0.67
N ASP A 83 10.23 2.18 -1.79
CA ASP A 83 10.83 3.33 -2.47
C ASP A 83 9.77 4.16 -3.21
N CYS A 84 8.92 4.82 -2.42
CA CYS A 84 7.65 5.41 -2.84
C CYS A 84 7.65 6.93 -3.00
N GLY A 85 8.76 7.60 -2.69
CA GLY A 85 8.88 9.06 -2.79
C GLY A 85 7.87 9.77 -1.86
N ASP A 86 7.03 10.64 -2.42
CA ASP A 86 6.04 11.42 -1.66
C ASP A 86 4.71 10.67 -1.41
N ALA A 87 4.59 9.42 -1.86
CA ALA A 87 3.41 8.62 -1.60
C ALA A 87 3.33 8.22 -0.11
N VAL A 88 2.12 8.16 0.42
CA VAL A 88 1.88 7.90 1.84
C VAL A 88 1.64 6.42 2.09
N ALA A 89 2.57 5.74 2.74
CA ALA A 89 2.36 4.38 3.24
C ALA A 89 1.43 4.39 4.46
N LEU A 90 0.29 3.70 4.37
CA LEU A 90 -0.76 3.71 5.40
C LEU A 90 -0.71 2.50 6.36
N HIS A 91 0.07 1.46 6.05
CA HIS A 91 0.06 0.23 6.83
C HIS A 91 0.40 0.47 8.30
N ALA A 92 -0.46 -0.03 9.20
CA ALA A 92 -0.33 0.09 10.65
C ALA A 92 -0.33 1.54 11.18
N GLN A 93 -0.93 2.46 10.42
CA GLN A 93 -1.01 3.87 10.78
C GLN A 93 -2.44 4.40 10.61
N VAL A 94 -2.73 5.48 11.33
CA VAL A 94 -3.92 6.31 11.12
C VAL A 94 -3.45 7.69 10.66
N THR A 95 -3.75 8.04 9.42
CA THR A 95 -3.25 9.26 8.77
C THR A 95 -4.41 10.13 8.31
N ALA A 96 -4.26 11.46 8.44
CA ALA A 96 -5.25 12.40 7.94
C ALA A 96 -5.01 12.70 6.45
N LEU A 97 -5.91 12.22 5.59
CA LEU A 97 -5.95 12.58 4.17
C LEU A 97 -6.97 13.71 4.00
N ASP A 98 -6.48 14.95 3.95
CA ASP A 98 -7.29 16.18 3.84
C ASP A 98 -8.42 16.31 4.87
N GLY A 99 -8.09 16.03 6.12
CA GLY A 99 -9.03 16.12 7.24
C GLY A 99 -9.85 14.86 7.46
N VAL A 100 -9.80 13.87 6.56
CA VAL A 100 -10.38 12.55 6.77
C VAL A 100 -9.35 11.63 7.41
N ARG A 101 -9.65 11.06 8.58
CA ARG A 101 -8.77 10.06 9.22
C ARG A 101 -8.95 8.70 8.55
N VAL A 102 -7.86 8.15 8.01
CA VAL A 102 -7.82 6.86 7.33
C VAL A 102 -6.89 5.93 8.08
N ALA A 103 -7.39 4.75 8.46
CA ALA A 103 -6.60 3.69 9.07
C ALA A 103 -6.20 2.67 7.99
N GLY A 104 -4.91 2.38 7.87
CA GLY A 104 -4.40 1.40 6.90
C GLY A 104 -4.06 0.06 7.53
N LEU A 105 -4.58 -1.01 6.94
CA LEU A 105 -4.23 -2.39 7.30
C LEU A 105 -3.88 -3.14 6.01
N GLY A 106 -2.58 -3.22 5.72
CA GLY A 106 -2.05 -3.98 4.59
C GLY A 106 -1.75 -5.45 4.94
N GLY A 107 -1.44 -6.22 3.90
CA GLY A 107 -1.20 -7.66 3.96
C GLY A 107 -2.50 -8.48 3.97
N HIS A 108 -2.36 -9.79 4.22
CA HIS A 108 -3.48 -10.72 4.29
C HIS A 108 -3.53 -11.43 5.65
N PHE A 109 -4.74 -11.85 6.05
CA PHE A 109 -4.90 -12.67 7.25
C PHE A 109 -4.46 -14.11 6.99
N MET A 110 -3.35 -14.50 7.60
CA MET A 110 -2.93 -15.90 7.64
C MET A 110 -3.69 -16.61 8.76
N GLY A 111 -4.44 -17.67 8.47
CA GLY A 111 -5.21 -18.39 9.50
C GLY A 111 -4.37 -18.93 10.67
N ARG A 112 -3.08 -19.20 10.44
CA ARG A 112 -2.09 -19.57 11.47
C ARG A 112 -1.65 -18.42 12.38
N ILE A 113 -1.91 -17.17 11.99
CA ILE A 113 -1.71 -15.96 12.81
C ILE A 113 -3.05 -15.56 13.44
N TRP A 114 -4.06 -15.37 12.60
CA TRP A 114 -5.38 -14.92 13.01
C TRP A 114 -6.40 -15.20 11.91
N ARG A 115 -7.52 -15.84 12.29
CA ARG A 115 -8.70 -16.00 11.43
C ARG A 115 -9.93 -15.46 12.20
N PRO A 116 -10.33 -14.19 11.99
CA PRO A 116 -11.51 -13.64 12.64
C PRO A 116 -12.75 -14.52 12.41
N PRO A 117 -13.67 -14.63 13.39
CA PRO A 117 -13.69 -13.92 14.67
C PRO A 117 -12.89 -14.60 15.80
N ALA A 118 -12.17 -15.69 15.52
CA ALA A 118 -11.39 -16.37 16.56
C ALA A 118 -10.30 -15.44 17.14
N PRO A 119 -9.88 -15.63 18.41
CA PRO A 119 -8.75 -14.92 18.97
C PRO A 119 -7.49 -15.11 18.12
N ALA A 120 -6.66 -14.08 18.02
CA ALA A 120 -5.36 -14.18 17.38
C ALA A 120 -4.48 -15.21 18.12
N ALA A 121 -3.71 -16.00 17.37
CA ALA A 121 -2.77 -16.97 17.94
C ALA A 121 -1.60 -16.29 18.68
N PHE A 122 -1.39 -15.00 18.41
CA PHE A 122 -0.34 -14.17 19.00
C PHE A 122 -0.92 -12.85 19.48
N GLN A 123 -0.49 -12.39 20.66
CA GLN A 123 -0.91 -11.12 21.24
C GLN A 123 -0.10 -9.93 20.68
N ASN A 124 1.10 -10.17 20.15
CA ASN A 124 1.97 -9.14 19.61
C ASN A 124 3.01 -9.71 18.62
N LYS A 125 3.65 -8.81 17.87
CA LYS A 125 4.70 -9.15 16.88
C LYS A 125 5.86 -9.92 17.49
N HIS A 126 6.32 -9.54 18.68
CA HIS A 126 7.43 -10.21 19.35
C HIS A 126 7.13 -11.71 19.55
N GLN A 127 5.95 -12.05 20.09
CA GLN A 127 5.53 -13.43 20.27
C GLN A 127 5.49 -14.22 18.94
N ALA A 128 5.02 -13.59 17.85
CA ALA A 128 4.97 -14.21 16.53
C ALA A 128 6.38 -14.50 15.97
N MET A 129 7.30 -13.53 16.06
CA MET A 129 8.65 -13.64 15.49
C MET A 129 9.56 -14.64 16.22
N HIS A 130 9.32 -14.91 17.51
CA HIS A 130 10.11 -15.87 18.28
C HIS A 130 9.75 -17.35 18.05
N ARG A 131 8.66 -17.66 17.34
CA ARG A 131 8.32 -19.05 16.94
C ARG A 131 8.77 -19.35 15.52
N GLY A 132 9.90 -20.06 15.40
CA GLY A 132 10.32 -20.91 14.27
C GLY A 132 9.97 -20.48 12.83
N ALA A 133 8.74 -20.72 12.38
CA ALA A 133 8.32 -20.52 10.98
C ALA A 133 8.19 -19.05 10.54
N TYR A 134 8.25 -18.10 11.47
CA TYR A 134 8.27 -16.65 11.20
C TYR A 134 9.66 -16.05 11.44
N GLN A 135 10.69 -16.89 11.52
CA GLN A 135 12.05 -16.42 11.67
C GLN A 135 12.39 -15.46 10.53
N TRP A 136 12.99 -14.36 10.95
CA TRP A 136 13.58 -13.33 10.14
C TRP A 136 14.20 -13.94 8.88
N ARG A 137 13.72 -13.57 7.68
CA ARG A 137 14.34 -14.03 6.45
C ARG A 137 15.74 -13.42 6.42
N GLY A 138 16.77 -14.27 6.54
CA GLY A 138 18.16 -13.85 6.71
C GLY A 138 18.57 -12.81 5.67
N GLY A 139 18.69 -11.55 6.10
CA GLY A 139 19.09 -10.40 5.28
C GLY A 139 18.26 -9.13 5.53
N GLN A 140 17.12 -9.21 6.21
CA GLN A 140 16.07 -8.20 6.10
C GLN A 140 16.24 -6.84 6.80
N LYS A 141 17.35 -6.43 7.42
CA LYS A 141 17.46 -5.23 8.32
C LYS A 141 16.28 -5.03 9.33
N PRO A 142 16.52 -4.51 10.53
CA PRO A 142 15.42 -4.03 11.36
C PRO A 142 14.64 -2.99 10.55
N ASN A 143 13.31 -3.03 10.58
CA ASN A 143 12.52 -1.87 10.22
C ASN A 143 13.04 -0.69 11.07
N PRO A 144 13.27 0.51 10.51
CA PRO A 144 13.56 1.68 11.33
C PRO A 144 12.44 1.96 12.34
#